data_AF-A0A2N6MDL6-F1
#
_entry.id   AF-A0A2N6MDL6-F1
#
_cell.length_a   1.000
_cell.length_b   1.000
_cell.length_c   1.000
_cell.angle_alpha   90.00
_cell.angle_beta   90.00
_cell.angle_gamma   90.00
#
_symmetry.space_group_name_H-M   'P 1'
#
loop_
_entity.id
_entity.type
_entity.pdbx_description
1 polymer ?
#
loop_
_entity_poly.entity_id
_entity_poly.type
_entity_poly.pdbx_seq_one_letter_code
_entity_poly.pdbx_strand_id
1 'polypeptide(L)'
;KVKPDLLILDLVLPEGDGFTVVEWLQQHNQLCKIPLMIYSAKQLQESERKRLKLGHTEFLEKGQVTPQEFEHRVMQLLHQIIQSNSEIRSQNTCTSVSME
;
A
#
# COMPACT_ATOMS: atom_id res chain seq x y z
N LYS A 1 -14.78 -7.85 8.73
CA LYS A 1 -13.77 -6.78 8.50
C LYS A 1 -13.06 -7.09 7.19
N VAL A 2 -12.98 -6.13 6.28
CA VAL A 2 -12.29 -6.29 4.98
C VAL A 2 -10.81 -5.94 5.16
N LYS A 3 -9.92 -6.73 4.59
CA LYS A 3 -8.48 -6.43 4.52
C LYS A 3 -8.17 -6.05 3.06
N PRO A 4 -7.92 -4.77 2.74
CA PRO A 4 -7.60 -4.38 1.37
C PRO A 4 -6.20 -4.87 0.99
N ASP A 5 -6.00 -5.14 -0.30
CA ASP A 5 -4.71 -5.52 -0.85
C ASP A 5 -3.83 -4.30 -1.20
N LEU A 6 -4.45 -3.17 -1.52
CA LEU A 6 -3.78 -1.90 -1.84
C LEU A 6 -4.61 -0.72 -1.31
N LEU A 7 -3.94 0.28 -0.75
CA LEU A 7 -4.54 1.55 -0.32
C LEU A 7 -4.05 2.67 -1.25
N ILE A 8 -4.97 3.49 -1.74
CA ILE A 8 -4.64 4.71 -2.49
C ILE A 8 -5.21 5.89 -1.72
N LEU A 9 -4.36 6.85 -1.37
CA LEU A 9 -4.72 7.98 -0.51
C LEU A 9 -4.38 9.31 -1.17
N ASP A 10 -5.36 10.23 -1.20
CA ASP A 10 -5.10 11.65 -1.43
C ASP A 10 -4.88 12.36 -0.09
N LEU A 11 -3.94 13.30 -0.08
CA LEU A 11 -3.63 14.14 1.07
C LEU A 11 -4.35 15.49 1.04
N VAL A 12 -4.84 15.92 -0.14
CA VAL A 12 -5.66 17.11 -0.26
C VAL A 12 -7.11 16.70 -0.07
N LEU A 13 -7.51 16.52 1.20
CA LEU A 13 -8.89 16.22 1.57
C LEU A 13 -9.57 17.54 2.01
N PRO A 14 -10.81 17.81 1.59
CA PRO A 14 -11.51 19.05 1.94
C PRO A 14 -11.79 19.18 3.44
N GLU A 15 -11.92 18.06 4.16
CA GLU A 15 -12.29 18.02 5.59
C GLU A 15 -11.29 17.26 6.47
N GLY A 16 -10.10 16.90 5.97
CA GLY A 16 -9.20 16.01 6.71
C GLY A 16 -7.72 16.09 6.34
N ASP A 17 -6.90 15.45 7.17
CA ASP A 17 -5.47 15.35 6.99
C ASP A 17 -5.08 13.89 6.67
N GLY A 18 -4.65 13.63 5.43
CA GLY A 18 -4.20 12.30 5.01
C GLY A 18 -3.01 11.79 5.83
N PHE A 19 -2.26 12.67 6.52
CA PHE A 19 -1.21 12.25 7.44
C PHE A 19 -1.78 11.54 8.66
N THR A 20 -2.86 12.06 9.26
CA THR A 20 -3.54 11.40 10.39
C THR A 20 -4.10 10.04 10.01
N VAL A 21 -4.57 9.89 8.76
CA VAL A 21 -5.01 8.58 8.25
C VAL A 21 -3.87 7.57 8.26
N VAL A 22 -2.68 7.96 7.77
CA VAL A 22 -1.52 7.06 7.77
C VAL A 22 -1.05 6.76 9.20
N GLU A 23 -1.00 7.75 10.09
CA GLU A 23 -0.66 7.55 11.50
C GLU A 23 -1.64 6.57 12.19
N TRP A 24 -2.93 6.69 11.91
CA TRP A 24 -3.93 5.74 12.40
C TRP A 24 -3.72 4.33 11.83
N LEU A 25 -3.41 4.21 10.53
CA LEU A 25 -3.14 2.91 9.88
C LEU A 25 -1.89 2.24 10.45
N GLN A 26 -0.85 3.00 10.78
CA GLN A 26 0.39 2.49 11.40
C GLN A 26 0.13 1.83 12.75
N GLN A 27 -0.84 2.33 13.53
CA GLN A 27 -1.21 1.76 14.83
C GLN A 27 -1.97 0.42 14.73
N HIS A 28 -2.38 0.01 13.52
CA HIS A 28 -3.15 -1.21 13.31
C HIS A 28 -2.27 -2.32 12.71
N ASN A 29 -1.92 -3.33 13.52
CA ASN A 29 -1.00 -4.43 13.18
C ASN A 29 -1.27 -5.16 11.84
N GLN A 30 -2.52 -5.20 11.38
CA GLN A 30 -2.88 -5.87 10.13
C GLN A 30 -2.88 -4.93 8.92
N LEU A 31 -3.06 -3.63 9.16
CA LEU A 31 -3.12 -2.60 8.12
C LEU A 31 -1.76 -1.97 7.85
N CYS A 32 -0.85 -1.98 8.83
CA CYS A 32 0.48 -1.39 8.73
C CYS A 32 1.41 -2.03 7.70
N LYS A 33 1.04 -3.21 7.18
CA LYS A 33 1.77 -3.95 6.15
C LYS A 33 1.16 -3.81 4.75
N ILE A 34 0.00 -3.17 4.64
CA ILE A 34 -0.70 -3.04 3.36
C ILE A 34 0.06 -2.02 2.50
N PRO A 35 0.33 -2.33 1.23
CA PRO A 35 0.89 -1.39 0.27
C PRO A 35 0.06 -0.11 0.20
N LEU A 36 0.75 1.03 0.23
CA LEU A 36 0.15 2.36 0.22
C LEU A 36 0.68 3.16 -0.98
N MET A 37 -0.23 3.68 -1.79
CA MET A 37 0.08 4.63 -2.84
C MET A 37 -0.49 5.99 -2.46
N ILE A 38 0.38 6.96 -2.21
CA ILE A 38 -0.01 8.35 -2.03
C ILE A 38 -0.18 8.96 -3.42
N TYR A 39 -1.40 9.34 -3.77
CA TYR A 39 -1.71 10.02 -5.04
C TYR A 39 -2.29 11.39 -4.73
N SER A 40 -1.44 12.43 -4.77
CA SER A 40 -1.84 13.78 -4.35
C SER A 40 -1.21 14.87 -5.20
N ALA A 41 -1.89 16.02 -5.30
CA ALA A 41 -1.35 17.22 -5.94
C ALA A 41 -0.41 18.01 -5.02
N LYS A 42 -0.33 17.63 -3.73
CA LYS A 42 0.56 18.26 -2.77
C LYS A 42 2.01 17.83 -3.02
N GLN A 43 2.92 18.80 -3.17
CA GLN A 43 4.35 18.54 -3.15
C GLN A 43 4.80 18.20 -1.73
N LEU A 44 5.46 17.04 -1.60
CA LEU A 44 5.88 16.50 -0.31
C LEU A 44 7.38 16.68 -0.12
N GLN A 45 7.74 17.26 1.02
CA GLN A 45 9.11 17.28 1.52
C GLN A 45 9.57 15.88 1.92
N GLU A 46 10.88 15.67 1.99
CA GLU A 46 11.44 14.37 2.39
C GLU A 46 11.01 13.95 3.81
N SER A 47 10.90 14.92 4.72
CA SER A 47 10.40 14.71 6.08
C SER A 47 8.93 14.24 6.10
N GLU A 48 8.09 14.78 5.21
CA GLU A 48 6.69 14.37 5.06
C GLU A 48 6.59 12.97 4.48
N ARG A 49 7.40 12.64 3.46
CA ARG A 49 7.47 11.29 2.88
C ARG A 49 7.88 10.25 3.92
N LYS A 50 8.75 10.60 4.87
CA LYS A 50 9.13 9.70 5.98
C LYS A 50 7.96 9.41 6.92
N ARG A 51 7.10 10.39 7.18
CA ARG A 51 5.91 10.24 8.03
C ARG A 51 4.82 9.40 7.37
N LEU A 52 4.69 9.50 6.05
CA LEU A 52 3.66 8.82 5.25
C LEU A 52 3.99 7.37 4.91
N LYS A 53 4.94 6.74 5.59
CA LYS A 53 5.33 5.35 5.30
C LYS A 53 4.41 4.33 5.95
N LEU A 54 3.96 3.37 5.16
CA LEU A 54 3.21 2.19 5.56
C LEU A 54 3.69 1.03 4.69
N GLY A 55 4.22 -0.05 5.27
CA GLY A 55 4.75 -1.18 4.51
C GLY A 55 5.58 -0.75 3.28
N HIS A 56 5.16 -1.21 2.10
CA HIS A 56 5.61 -0.65 0.82
C HIS A 56 4.82 0.62 0.51
N THR A 57 5.51 1.76 0.33
CA THR A 57 4.87 3.05 0.02
C THR A 57 5.39 3.65 -1.27
N GLU A 58 4.48 3.95 -2.19
CA GLU A 58 4.74 4.66 -3.43
C GLU A 58 4.10 6.06 -3.40
N PHE A 59 4.73 7.03 -4.07
CA PHE A 59 4.26 8.41 -4.13
C PHE A 59 4.11 8.83 -5.59
N LEU A 60 2.90 9.19 -5.99
CA LEU A 60 2.56 9.70 -7.31
C LEU A 60 1.99 11.12 -7.17
N GLU A 61 2.58 12.07 -7.89
CA GLU A 61 2.13 13.46 -7.89
C GLU A 61 1.06 13.67 -8.96
N LYS A 62 -0.14 14.10 -8.54
CA LYS A 62 -1.23 14.44 -9.47
C LYS A 62 -0.75 15.58 -10.37
N GLY A 63 -0.95 15.41 -11.68
CA GLY A 63 -0.50 16.38 -12.70
C GLY A 63 0.89 16.12 -13.26
N GLN A 64 1.74 15.34 -12.57
CA GLN A 64 3.00 14.83 -13.14
C GLN A 64 2.83 13.43 -13.76
N VAL A 65 1.77 12.72 -13.35
CA VAL A 65 1.45 11.35 -13.78
C VAL A 65 0.17 11.40 -14.60
N THR A 66 0.20 10.82 -15.80
CA THR A 66 -1.00 10.67 -16.65
C THR A 66 -1.94 9.60 -16.06
N PRO A 67 -3.24 9.65 -16.35
CA PRO A 67 -4.17 8.60 -15.92
C PRO A 67 -3.73 7.18 -16.33
N GLN A 68 -3.17 7.03 -17.53
CA GLN A 68 -2.67 5.77 -18.05
C GLN A 68 -1.44 5.26 -17.28
N GLU A 69 -0.49 6.16 -16.97
CA GLU A 69 0.67 5.83 -16.14
C GLU A 69 0.21 5.42 -14.74
N PHE A 70 -0.73 6.16 -14.14
CA PHE A 70 -1.31 5.82 -12.84
C PHE A 70 -1.96 4.42 -12.85
N GLU A 71 -2.81 4.12 -13.84
CA GLU A 71 -3.43 2.81 -13.99
C GLU A 71 -2.37 1.71 -14.12
N HIS A 72 -1.34 1.95 -14.93
CA HIS A 72 -0.25 1.00 -15.10
C HIS A 72 0.47 0.70 -13.78
N ARG A 73 0.79 1.72 -12.99
CA ARG A 73 1.44 1.57 -11.67
C ARG A 73 0.57 0.78 -10.70
N VAL A 74 -0.73 1.09 -10.63
CA VAL A 74 -1.69 0.36 -9.79
C VAL A 74 -1.77 -1.11 -10.20
N MET A 75 -1.88 -1.40 -11.50
CA MET A 75 -1.93 -2.78 -12.00
C MET A 75 -0.62 -3.53 -11.72
N GLN A 76 0.54 -2.87 -11.86
CA GLN A 76 1.84 -3.46 -11.52
C GLN A 76 1.91 -3.83 -10.03
N LEU A 77 1.51 -2.94 -9.13
CA LEU A 77 1.48 -3.22 -7.70
C LEU A 77 0.54 -4.37 -7.36
N LEU A 78 -0.68 -4.37 -7.91
CA LEU A 78 -1.65 -5.46 -7.68
C LEU A 78 -1.13 -6.80 -8.17
N HIS A 79 -0.51 -6.85 -9.35
CA HIS A 79 0.13 -8.07 -9.84
C HIS A 79 1.22 -8.55 -8.89
N GLN A 80 2.11 -7.66 -8.42
CA GLN A 80 3.15 -8.03 -7.45
C GLN A 80 2.56 -8.63 -6.18
N ILE A 81 1.52 -8.01 -5.62
CA ILE A 81 0.84 -8.48 -4.40
C ILE A 81 0.25 -9.89 -4.60
N ILE A 82 -0.43 -10.11 -5.73
CA ILE A 82 -1.06 -11.40 -6.03
C ILE A 82 0.00 -12.49 -6.25
N GLN A 83 1.08 -12.18 -6.98
CA GLN A 83 2.16 -13.15 -7.25
C GLN A 83 2.92 -13.51 -5.97
N SER A 84 3.26 -12.53 -5.13
CA SER A 84 3.91 -12.77 -3.83
C SER A 84 3.04 -13.64 -2.90
N ASN A 85 1.71 -13.50 -2.97
CA ASN A 85 0.80 -14.34 -2.20
C ASN A 85 0.72 -15.78 -2.74
N SER A 86 0.96 -16.00 -4.04
CA SER A 86 0.93 -17.34 -4.65
C SER A 86 2.14 -18.20 -4.27
N GLU A 87 3.32 -17.60 -4.10
CA GLU A 87 4.54 -18.29 -3.64
C GLU A 87 4.45 -18.72 -2.17
N ILE A 88 3.85 -17.88 -1.31
CA ILE A 88 3.61 -18.19 0.12
C ILE A 88 2.61 -19.35 0.26
N ARG A 89 1.66 -19.50 -0.67
CA ARG A 89 0.65 -20.57 -0.62
C ARG A 89 1.19 -21.93 -1.06
N SER A 90 2.27 -21.98 -1.84
CA SER A 90 2.94 -23.21 -2.27
C SER A 90 3.94 -23.77 -1.24
N GLN A 91 4.31 -23.01 -0.21
CA GLN A 91 5.18 -23.49 0.88
C GLN A 91 4.41 -24.05 2.09
N ASN A 92 3.09 -23.81 2.17
CA ASN A 92 2.26 -24.30 3.28
C ASN A 92 1.62 -25.68 3.05
N THR A 93 1.92 -26.37 1.95
CA THR A 93 1.42 -27.74 1.67
C THR A 93 2.46 -28.84 1.82
N CYS A 94 3.64 -28.54 2.34
CA CYS A 94 4.67 -29.55 2.61
C CYS A 94 5.27 -29.35 4.00
N THR A 95 4.50 -29.67 5.03
CA THR A 95 5.07 -30.19 6.28
C THR A 95 4.30 -31.43 6.61
N SER A 96 4.91 -32.55 6.22
CA SER A 96 4.56 -33.91 6.55
C SER A 96 4.08 -34.04 8.00
N VAL A 97 2.83 -34.46 8.19
CA VAL A 97 2.50 -35.30 9.35
C VAL A 97 2.92 -36.70 8.97
N SER A 98 4.16 -37.03 9.33
CA SER A 98 4.64 -38.39 9.53
C SER A 98 4.96 -38.51 11.02
N MET A 99 4.62 -39.67 11.60
CA MET A 99 4.81 -40.08 13.01
C MET A 99 3.67 -39.57 13.92
N GLU A 100 2.85 -40.39 14.57
CA GLU A 100 2.93 -41.82 14.97
C GLU A 100 1.62 -42.57 14.68
#